data_AF-A0A1G8AS02-F1
#
_entry.id   AF-A0A1G8AS02-F1
#
_cell.length_a   1.000
_cell.length_b   1.000
_cell.length_c   1.000
_cell.angle_alpha   90.00
_cell.angle_beta   90.00
_cell.angle_gamma   90.00
#
_symmetry.space_group_name_H-M   'P 1'
#
loop_
_entity.id
_entity.type
_entity.pdbx_description
1 polymer ?
#
loop_
_entity_poly.entity_id
_entity_poly.type
_entity_poly.pdbx_seq_one_letter_code
_entity_poly.pdbx_strand_id
1 'polypeptide(L)' 'MPSSVLSSATPSSLSLSQRIVLAIGSCLLGSLLIFFAGFSHVEALHNAAHDTRHSAAFPCH' A
#
# COMPACT_ATOMS: atom_id res chain seq x y z
N MET A 1 39.96 7.25 3.79
CA MET A 1 38.63 6.77 4.25
C MET A 1 38.18 5.70 3.26
N PRO A 2 37.89 4.45 3.66
CA PRO A 2 37.50 3.42 2.71
C PRO A 2 36.02 3.58 2.33
N SER A 3 35.75 3.67 1.04
CA SER A 3 34.40 3.73 0.48
C SER A 3 33.77 2.33 0.51
N SER A 4 32.70 2.16 1.28
CA SER A 4 31.90 0.93 1.27
C SER A 4 31.10 0.85 -0.02
N VAL A 5 31.46 -0.07 -0.91
CA VAL A 5 30.64 -0.39 -2.08
C VAL A 5 29.38 -1.14 -1.63
N LEU A 6 28.20 -0.59 -1.94
CA LEU A 6 26.93 -1.24 -1.69
C LEU A 6 26.82 -2.49 -2.58
N SER A 7 26.74 -3.67 -1.98
CA SER A 7 26.55 -4.92 -2.72
C SER A 7 25.17 -4.90 -3.38
N SER A 8 25.14 -4.94 -4.70
CA SER A 8 23.89 -5.05 -5.48
C SER A 8 23.27 -6.43 -5.24
N ALA A 9 22.07 -6.47 -4.66
CA ALA A 9 21.33 -7.70 -4.49
C ALA A 9 20.79 -8.17 -5.85
N THR A 10 20.98 -9.45 -6.17
CA THR A 10 20.41 -10.05 -7.38
C THR A 10 18.89 -10.16 -7.20
N PRO A 11 18.07 -9.57 -8.08
CA PRO A 11 16.63 -9.65 -7.93
C PRO A 11 16.16 -11.09 -8.13
N SER A 12 15.52 -11.66 -7.11
CA SER A 12 14.85 -12.96 -7.22
C SER A 12 13.70 -12.87 -8.20
N SER A 13 13.77 -13.62 -9.31
CA SER A 13 12.71 -13.68 -10.30
C SER A 13 11.52 -14.48 -9.76
N LEU A 14 10.41 -13.79 -9.48
CA LEU A 14 9.16 -14.45 -9.14
C LEU A 14 8.56 -15.13 -10.37
N SER A 15 8.11 -16.37 -10.19
CA SER A 15 7.33 -17.10 -11.21
C SER A 15 6.04 -16.36 -11.54
N LEU A 16 5.49 -16.61 -12.73
CA LEU A 16 4.22 -16.02 -13.19
C LEU A 16 3.10 -16.30 -12.17
N SER A 17 3.01 -17.54 -11.69
CA SER A 17 2.02 -17.96 -10.70
C SER A 17 2.09 -17.15 -9.41
N GLN A 18 3.30 -16.91 -8.88
CA GLN A 18 3.49 -16.06 -7.69
C GLN A 18 3.04 -14.62 -7.95
N ARG A 19 3.35 -14.06 -9.13
CA ARG A 19 2.94 -12.69 -9.49
C ARG A 19 1.42 -12.57 -9.59
N ILE A 20 0.73 -13.56 -10.16
CA ILE A 20 -0.74 -13.56 -10.24
C ILE A 20 -1.35 -13.62 -8.84
N VAL A 21 -0.84 -14.49 -7.96
CA VAL A 21 -1.33 -14.58 -6.57
C VAL A 21 -1.15 -13.25 -5.85
N LEU A 22 0.02 -12.61 -5.99
CA LEU A 22 0.29 -11.29 -5.42
C LEU A 22 -0.63 -10.21 -6.01
N ALA A 23 -0.86 -10.22 -7.32
CA ALA A 23 -1.74 -9.26 -7.99
C ALA A 23 -3.20 -9.39 -7.52
N ILE A 24 -3.72 -10.61 -7.50
CA ILE A 24 -5.08 -10.89 -7.02
C ILE A 24 -5.20 -10.54 -5.54
N GLY A 25 -4.22 -10.96 -4.72
CA GLY A 25 -4.18 -10.62 -3.30
C GLY A 25 -4.16 -9.12 -3.05
N SER A 26 -3.36 -8.37 -3.82
CA SER A 26 -3.32 -6.91 -3.73
C SER A 26 -4.63 -6.25 -4.18
N CYS A 27 -5.26 -6.76 -5.25
CA CYS A 27 -6.56 -6.26 -5.69
C CYS A 27 -7.64 -6.50 -4.63
N LEU A 28 -7.71 -7.71 -4.08
CA LEU A 28 -8.66 -8.07 -3.02
C LEU A 28 -8.45 -7.22 -1.78
N LEU A 29 -7.20 -7.06 -1.33
CA LEU A 29 -6.88 -6.21 -0.19
C LEU A 29 -7.30 -4.76 -0.45
N GLY A 30 -6.98 -4.21 -1.62
CA GLY A 30 -7.40 -2.86 -2.00
C GLY A 30 -8.92 -2.69 -2.03
N SER A 31 -9.64 -3.65 -2.62
CA SER A 31 -11.11 -3.65 -2.65
C SER A 31 -11.71 -3.72 -1.25
N LEU A 32 -11.15 -4.54 -0.36
CA LEU A 32 -11.58 -4.61 1.04
C LEU A 32 -11.37 -3.30 1.75
N LEU A 33 -10.22 -2.65 1.60
CA LEU A 33 -9.95 -1.35 2.21
C LEU A 33 -10.96 -0.29 1.76
N ILE A 34 -11.27 -0.23 0.45
CA ILE A 34 -12.27 0.69 -0.09
C ILE A 34 -13.65 0.40 0.47
N PHE A 35 -14.06 -0.87 0.50
CA PHE A 35 -15.37 -1.29 0.99
C PHE A 35 -15.53 -1.01 2.49
N PHE A 36 -14.54 -1.37 3.30
CA PHE A 36 -14.55 -1.12 4.73
C PHE A 36 -14.57 0.37 5.05
N ALA A 37 -13.71 1.19 4.42
CA ALA A 37 -13.72 2.63 4.64
C ALA A 37 -15.04 3.29 4.16
N GLY A 38 -15.57 2.85 3.02
CA GLY A 38 -16.77 3.41 2.40
C GLY A 38 -18.10 3.03 3.07
N PHE A 39 -18.22 1.81 3.59
CA PHE A 39 -19.46 1.26 4.18
C PHE A 39 -19.35 0.95 5.68
N SER A 40 -18.29 1.43 6.34
CA SER A 40 -18.14 1.33 7.79
C SER A 40 -19.33 1.96 8.51
N HIS A 41 -20.01 1.18 9.36
CA HIS A 41 -20.95 1.70 10.37
C HIS A 41 -20.23 2.33 11.58
N VAL A 42 -18.91 2.18 11.66
CA VAL A 42 -18.07 2.75 12.71
C VAL A 42 -17.67 4.15 12.25
N GLU A 43 -18.32 5.18 12.79
CA GLU A 43 -18.11 6.57 12.38
C GLU A 43 -16.64 6.99 12.48
N ALA A 44 -15.90 6.46 13.47
CA ALA A 44 -14.46 6.70 13.63
C ALA A 44 -13.63 6.24 12.41
N LEU A 45 -13.96 5.09 11.80
CA LEU A 45 -13.20 4.57 10.66
C LEU A 45 -13.53 5.32 9.36
N HIS A 46 -14.79 5.72 9.19
CA HIS A 46 -15.22 6.56 8.06
C HIS A 46 -14.60 7.97 8.17
N ASN A 47 -14.66 8.58 9.36
CA ASN A 47 -14.06 9.88 9.63
C ASN A 47 -12.54 9.83 9.48
N ALA A 48 -11.86 8.78 9.96
CA ALA A 48 -10.42 8.62 9.76
C ALA A 48 -10.02 8.54 8.28
N ALA A 49 -10.82 7.87 7.43
CA ALA A 49 -10.58 7.85 5.99
C ALA A 49 -10.77 9.24 5.35
N HIS A 50 -11.78 9.99 5.79
CA HIS A 50 -12.04 11.35 5.35
C HIS A 50 -10.94 12.34 5.80
N ASP A 51 -10.50 12.23 7.06
CA ASP A 51 -9.43 13.02 7.66
C ASP A 51 -8.06 12.71 7.04
N THR A 52 -7.84 11.44 6.64
CA THR A 52 -6.65 11.04 5.88
C THR A 52 -6.63 11.70 4.51
N ARG A 53 -7.76 11.87 3.82
CA ARG A 53 -7.79 12.59 2.53
C ARG A 53 -7.43 14.07 2.70
N HIS A 54 -7.89 14.71 3.78
CA HIS A 54 -7.52 16.10 4.11
C HIS A 54 -6.06 16.23 4.54
N SER A 55 -5.52 15.25 5.27
CA SER A 55 -4.11 15.22 5.68
C SER A 55 -3.18 14.80 4.54
N ALA A 56 -3.61 13.93 3.62
CA ALA A 56 -2.82 13.52 2.45
C ALA A 56 -2.61 14.67 1.46
N ALA A 57 -3.38 15.75 1.58
CA ALA A 57 -3.17 17.03 0.91
C ALA A 57 -2.22 17.96 1.70
N PHE A 58 -1.32 17.42 2.53
CA PHE A 58 -0.25 18.23 3.14
C PHE A 58 0.54 18.93 2.02
N PRO A 59 0.72 20.26 2.10
CA PRO A 59 1.42 21.03 1.09
C PRO A 59 2.87 20.52 0.97
N CYS A 60 3.26 20.16 -0.23
CA CYS A 60 4.66 20.23 -0.61
C CYS A 60 4.99 21.72 -0.77
N HIS A 61 5.35 22.33 0.37
CA HIS A 61 5.77 23.72 0.58
C HIS A 61 4.67 24.74 0.92
#